data_AF-A0A7V0WLJ8-F1
#
_entry.id   AF-A0A7V0WLJ8-F1
#
_cell.length_a   1.000
_cell.length_b   1.000
_cell.length_c   1.000
_cell.angle_alpha   90.00
_cell.angle_beta   90.00
_cell.angle_gamma   90.00
#
_symmetry.space_group_name_H-M   'P 1'
#
loop_
_entity.id
_entity.type
_entity.pdbx_description
1 polymer ?
#
loop_
_entity_poly.entity_id
_entity_poly.type
_entity_poly.pdbx_seq_one_letter_code
_entity_poly.pdbx_strand_id
1 'polypeptide(L)'
;MNLNSLALARIERGEGPVRVGLIGAGKFGSMFLNQVPTSPLEVTAIADLSPDRARAACKNVGWDDARIEATAFTDDGKELCARDDVDVVLEVTGSPPAGIAHARAAFSSGKHIVMVNVEADVLAG
;
A
#
# COMPACT_ATOMS: atom_id res chain seq x y z
N MET A 1 2.41 -14.56 19.83
CA MET A 1 1.41 -13.73 19.13
C MET A 1 2.10 -13.13 17.90
N ASN A 2 1.50 -13.20 16.72
CA ASN A 2 2.07 -12.67 15.47
C ASN A 2 1.26 -11.46 14.95
N LEU A 3 1.77 -10.76 13.92
CA LEU A 3 1.11 -9.57 13.38
C LEU A 3 -0.31 -9.83 12.86
N ASN A 4 -0.55 -10.99 12.24
CA ASN A 4 -1.88 -11.38 11.76
C ASN A 4 -2.89 -11.49 12.91
N SER A 5 -2.50 -12.16 14.02
CA SER A 5 -3.34 -12.25 15.21
C SER A 5 -3.62 -10.89 15.87
N LEU A 6 -2.66 -9.95 15.81
CA LEU A 6 -2.85 -8.59 16.31
C LEU A 6 -3.81 -7.78 15.44
N ALA A 7 -3.73 -7.90 14.11
CA ALA A 7 -4.63 -7.23 13.17
C ALA A 7 -6.07 -7.73 13.30
N LEU A 8 -6.27 -9.05 13.44
CA LEU A 8 -7.60 -9.62 13.71
C LEU A 8 -8.17 -9.14 15.04
N ALA A 9 -7.38 -9.16 16.11
CA ALA A 9 -7.82 -8.65 17.41
C ALA A 9 -8.18 -7.16 17.37
N ARG A 10 -7.54 -6.35 16.51
CA ARG A 10 -7.91 -4.94 16.29
C ARG A 10 -9.31 -4.81 15.70
N ILE A 11 -9.62 -5.61 14.69
CA ILE A 11 -10.95 -5.64 14.07
C ILE A 11 -12.01 -6.09 15.10
N GLU A 12 -11.74 -7.13 15.88
CA GLU A 12 -12.65 -7.63 16.92
C GLU A 12 -12.94 -6.60 18.02
N ARG A 13 -11.99 -5.70 18.31
CA ARG A 13 -12.19 -4.57 19.24
C ARG A 13 -12.98 -3.40 18.64
N GLY A 14 -13.36 -3.47 17.37
CA GLY A 14 -14.10 -2.41 16.68
C GLY A 14 -13.25 -1.22 16.22
N GLU A 15 -11.92 -1.34 16.22
CA GLU A 15 -11.00 -0.29 15.77
C GLU A 15 -10.78 -0.30 14.23
N GLY A 16 -11.40 -1.25 13.52
CA GLY A 16 -11.26 -1.44 12.08
C GLY A 16 -9.96 -2.12 11.65
N PRO A 17 -9.81 -2.43 10.36
CA PRO A 17 -8.58 -3.01 9.81
C PRO A 17 -7.43 -1.98 9.83
N VAL A 18 -6.21 -2.46 9.62
CA VAL A 18 -5.08 -1.58 9.30
C VAL A 18 -5.19 -1.17 7.84
N ARG A 19 -5.21 0.14 7.57
CA ARG A 19 -5.40 0.70 6.24
C ARG A 19 -4.06 0.93 5.55
N VAL A 20 -3.89 0.34 4.37
CA VAL A 20 -2.65 0.31 3.60
C VAL A 20 -2.78 1.16 2.36
N GLY A 21 -1.80 2.04 2.14
CA GLY A 21 -1.57 2.71 0.88
C GLY A 21 -0.42 2.05 0.13
N LEU A 22 -0.65 1.54 -1.08
CA LEU A 22 0.38 0.84 -1.86
C LEU A 22 0.96 1.75 -2.95
N ILE A 23 2.28 1.89 -3.03
CA ILE A 23 2.96 2.63 -4.10
C ILE A 23 3.69 1.64 -5.00
N GLY A 24 3.25 1.52 -6.26
CA GLY A 24 3.76 0.62 -7.28
C GLY A 24 3.00 -0.70 -7.38
N ALA A 25 2.05 -0.78 -8.32
CA ALA A 25 1.24 -1.97 -8.60
C ALA A 25 1.91 -2.91 -9.63
N GLY A 26 3.24 -2.96 -9.63
CA GLY A 26 4.04 -3.83 -10.48
C GLY A 26 3.98 -5.31 -10.06
N LYS A 27 5.01 -6.09 -10.41
CA LYS A 27 5.05 -7.54 -10.10
C LYS A 27 4.91 -7.82 -8.61
N PHE A 28 5.73 -7.19 -7.78
CA PHE A 28 5.70 -7.37 -6.32
C PHE A 28 4.42 -6.77 -5.70
N GLY A 29 3.99 -5.60 -6.17
CA GLY A 29 2.71 -5.01 -5.74
C GLY A 29 1.54 -5.95 -5.99
N SER A 30 1.47 -6.56 -7.18
CA SER A 30 0.44 -7.55 -7.53
C SER A 30 0.47 -8.80 -6.62
N MET A 31 1.64 -9.26 -6.18
CA MET A 31 1.75 -10.39 -5.24
C MET A 31 1.15 -10.05 -3.87
N PHE A 32 1.33 -8.82 -3.39
CA PHE A 32 0.67 -8.34 -2.18
C PHE A 32 -0.85 -8.19 -2.40
N LEU A 33 -1.26 -7.52 -3.49
CA LEU A 33 -2.68 -7.30 -3.80
C LEU A 33 -3.47 -8.61 -3.90
N ASN A 34 -2.87 -9.69 -4.43
CA ASN A 34 -3.50 -11.02 -4.46
C ASN A 34 -3.91 -11.54 -3.06
N GLN A 35 -3.13 -11.21 -2.03
CA GLN A 35 -3.38 -11.68 -0.67
C GLN A 35 -4.39 -10.82 0.09
N VAL A 36 -4.61 -9.57 -0.34
CA VAL A 36 -5.49 -8.61 0.36
C VAL A 36 -6.89 -9.17 0.64
N PRO A 37 -7.60 -9.83 -0.30
CA PRO A 37 -8.95 -10.34 -0.07
C PRO A 37 -9.08 -11.37 1.07
N THR A 38 -7.98 -12.04 1.44
CA THR A 38 -7.95 -13.05 2.51
C THR A 38 -7.17 -12.58 3.74
N SER A 39 -6.69 -11.34 3.73
CA SER A 39 -5.93 -10.75 4.82
C SER A 39 -6.82 -9.90 5.74
N PRO A 40 -6.41 -9.64 7.00
CA PRO A 40 -7.08 -8.67 7.88
C PRO A 40 -6.68 -7.21 7.58
N LEU A 41 -6.06 -6.94 6.43
CA LEU A 41 -5.65 -5.61 5.99
C LEU A 41 -6.62 -5.07 4.96
N GLU A 42 -6.74 -3.75 4.89
CA GLU A 42 -7.54 -3.06 3.89
C GLU A 42 -6.63 -2.15 3.06
N VAL A 43 -6.66 -2.27 1.73
CA VAL A 43 -5.98 -1.32 0.85
C VAL A 43 -6.95 -0.21 0.48
N THR A 44 -6.68 1.00 0.95
CA THR A 44 -7.56 2.16 0.72
C THR A 44 -7.09 3.01 -0.47
N ALA A 45 -5.81 2.96 -0.80
CA ALA A 45 -5.24 3.70 -1.92
C ALA A 45 -4.11 2.95 -2.63
N ILE A 46 -4.01 3.15 -3.95
CA ILE A 46 -2.92 2.66 -4.78
C ILE A 46 -2.38 3.81 -5.62
N ALA A 47 -1.08 4.09 -5.50
CA ALA A 47 -0.36 5.01 -6.36
C ALA A 47 0.48 4.24 -7.38
N ASP A 48 0.32 4.56 -8.65
CA ASP A 48 1.15 4.00 -9.73
C ASP A 48 1.25 5.03 -10.86
N LEU A 49 2.40 5.12 -11.53
CA LEU A 49 2.60 6.03 -12.68
C LEU A 49 1.54 5.83 -13.78
N SER A 50 0.89 4.67 -13.82
CA SER A 50 -0.31 4.44 -14.61
C SER A 50 -1.44 3.87 -13.73
N PRO A 51 -2.37 4.73 -13.24
CA PRO A 51 -3.52 4.30 -12.43
C PRO A 51 -4.37 3.23 -13.12
N ASP A 52 -4.53 3.32 -14.45
CA ASP A 52 -5.26 2.32 -15.22
C ASP A 52 -4.58 0.94 -15.19
N ARG A 53 -3.24 0.90 -15.25
CA ARG A 53 -2.50 -0.35 -15.09
C ARG A 53 -2.63 -0.92 -13.69
N ALA A 54 -2.66 -0.07 -12.66
CA ALA A 54 -2.91 -0.52 -11.30
C ALA A 54 -4.31 -1.12 -11.13
N ARG A 55 -5.35 -0.50 -11.70
CA ARG A 55 -6.72 -1.06 -11.74
C ARG A 55 -6.74 -2.42 -12.45
N ALA A 56 -6.07 -2.52 -13.61
CA ALA A 56 -5.96 -3.78 -14.34
C ALA A 56 -5.21 -4.85 -13.54
N ALA A 57 -4.16 -4.48 -12.79
CA ALA A 57 -3.46 -5.40 -11.90
C ALA A 57 -4.38 -5.96 -10.80
N CYS A 58 -5.20 -5.12 -10.17
CA CYS A 58 -6.22 -5.57 -9.21
C CYS A 58 -7.19 -6.58 -9.83
N LYS A 59 -7.71 -6.30 -11.04
CA LYS A 59 -8.58 -7.24 -11.77
C LYS A 59 -7.87 -8.58 -12.06
N ASN A 60 -6.63 -8.52 -12.51
CA ASN A 60 -5.85 -9.72 -12.84
C ASN A 60 -5.56 -10.62 -11.64
N VAL A 61 -5.45 -10.04 -10.44
CA VAL A 61 -5.30 -10.82 -9.19
C VAL A 61 -6.63 -11.23 -8.56
N GLY A 62 -7.76 -10.98 -9.24
CA GLY A 62 -9.08 -11.47 -8.86
C GLY A 62 -9.86 -10.56 -7.91
N TRP A 63 -9.50 -9.28 -7.80
CA TRP A 63 -10.36 -8.33 -7.08
C TRP A 63 -11.67 -8.13 -7.84
N ASP A 64 -12.78 -8.14 -7.09
CA ASP A 64 -14.09 -7.71 -7.60
C ASP A 64 -14.14 -6.19 -7.88
N ASP A 65 -15.12 -5.77 -8.69
CA ASP A 65 -15.27 -4.36 -9.07
C ASP A 65 -15.58 -3.48 -7.84
N ALA A 66 -16.31 -3.98 -6.85
CA ALA A 66 -16.66 -3.23 -5.63
C ALA A 66 -15.42 -2.81 -4.83
N ARG A 67 -14.45 -3.72 -4.64
CA ARG A 67 -13.19 -3.42 -3.96
C ARG A 67 -12.34 -2.43 -4.76
N ILE A 68 -12.34 -2.55 -6.08
CA ILE A 68 -11.63 -1.62 -6.96
C ILE A 68 -12.27 -0.22 -6.91
N GLU A 69 -13.60 -0.13 -6.88
CA GLU A 69 -14.32 1.14 -6.76
C GLU A 69 -14.11 1.81 -5.39
N ALA A 70 -14.01 1.00 -4.33
CA ALA A 70 -13.70 1.49 -2.97
C ALA A 70 -12.24 1.94 -2.79
N THR A 71 -11.33 1.54 -3.70
CA THR A 71 -9.91 1.90 -3.63
C THR A 71 -9.65 3.20 -4.40
N ALA A 72 -8.99 4.15 -3.77
CA ALA A 72 -8.52 5.36 -4.45
C ALA A 72 -7.30 5.05 -5.33
N PHE A 73 -7.25 5.62 -6.53
CA PHE A 73 -6.09 5.51 -7.42
C PHE A 73 -5.55 6.89 -7.74
N THR A 74 -4.24 7.06 -7.65
CA THR A 74 -3.51 8.29 -8.02
C THR A 74 -2.24 7.92 -8.78
N ASP A 75 -1.67 8.88 -9.50
CA ASP A 75 -0.35 8.77 -10.13
C ASP A 75 0.78 9.38 -9.28
N ASP A 76 0.46 9.95 -8.11
CA ASP A 76 1.44 10.54 -7.19
C ASP A 76 1.52 9.79 -5.84
N GLY A 77 2.66 9.15 -5.59
CA GLY A 77 2.94 8.47 -4.33
C GLY A 77 2.99 9.41 -3.12
N LYS A 78 3.36 10.69 -3.31
CA LYS A 78 3.38 11.68 -2.22
C LYS A 78 1.97 12.11 -1.82
N GLU A 79 1.07 12.24 -2.79
CA GLU A 79 -0.35 12.47 -2.53
C GLU A 79 -0.93 11.32 -1.71
N LEU A 80 -0.63 10.07 -2.09
CA LEU A 80 -1.02 8.89 -1.31
C LEU A 80 -0.50 8.94 0.13
N CYS A 81 0.75 9.32 0.35
CA CYS A 81 1.32 9.46 1.70
C CYS A 81 0.59 10.50 2.57
N ALA A 82 -0.05 11.51 1.98
CA ALA A 82 -0.76 12.56 2.69
C ALA A 82 -2.21 12.21 3.07
N ARG A 83 -2.73 11.05 2.63
CA ARG A 83 -4.13 10.67 2.85
C ARG A 83 -4.42 10.32 4.31
N ASP A 84 -5.55 10.80 4.84
CA ASP A 84 -6.02 10.49 6.20
C ASP A 84 -6.53 9.05 6.36
N ASP A 85 -6.86 8.40 5.24
CA ASP A 85 -7.34 7.02 5.19
C ASP A 85 -6.24 5.96 4.98
N VAL A 86 -4.97 6.36 5.15
CA VAL A 86 -3.81 5.46 5.12
C VAL A 86 -3.12 5.47 6.48
N ASP A 87 -2.91 4.30 7.07
CA ASP A 87 -2.16 4.11 8.32
C ASP A 87 -0.70 3.74 8.03
N VAL A 88 -0.49 2.87 7.04
CA VAL A 88 0.82 2.35 6.64
C VAL A 88 0.98 2.46 5.12
N VAL A 89 2.10 3.02 4.67
CA VAL A 89 2.50 3.03 3.27
C VAL A 89 3.34 1.79 2.97
N LEU A 90 3.01 1.07 1.91
CA LEU A 90 3.81 -0.02 1.37
C LEU A 90 4.51 0.46 0.09
N GLU A 91 5.82 0.70 0.17
CA GLU A 91 6.63 1.17 -0.96
C GLU A 91 7.17 -0.03 -1.72
N VAL A 92 6.58 -0.30 -2.90
CA VAL A 92 6.84 -1.50 -3.71
C VAL A 92 7.32 -1.13 -5.11
N THR A 93 7.90 0.06 -5.26
CA THR A 93 8.57 0.41 -6.51
C THR A 93 9.93 -0.29 -6.59
N GLY A 94 10.51 -0.30 -7.79
CA GLY A 94 11.90 -0.74 -8.00
C GLY A 94 12.85 0.40 -8.28
N SER A 95 12.49 1.64 -7.91
CA SER A 95 13.27 2.84 -8.21
C SER A 95 13.81 3.44 -6.91
N PRO A 96 15.13 3.33 -6.63
CA PRO A 96 15.68 3.83 -5.37
C PRO A 96 15.41 5.32 -5.13
N PRO A 97 15.60 6.22 -6.11
CA PRO A 97 15.29 7.64 -5.91
C PRO A 97 13.82 7.90 -5.59
N ALA A 98 12.90 7.15 -6.21
CA ALA A 98 11.47 7.27 -5.93
C ALA A 98 11.14 6.76 -4.52
N GLY A 99 11.65 5.58 -4.15
CA GLY A 99 11.46 5.00 -2.82
C GLY A 99 11.93 5.92 -1.70
N ILE A 100 13.12 6.53 -1.83
CA ILE A 100 13.63 7.53 -0.88
C ILE A 100 12.69 8.75 -0.79
N ALA A 101 12.19 9.24 -1.92
CA ALA A 101 11.26 10.36 -1.94
C ALA A 101 9.92 10.02 -1.28
N HIS A 102 9.39 8.81 -1.50
CA HIS A 102 8.16 8.31 -0.88
C HIS A 102 8.34 8.13 0.63
N ALA A 103 9.46 7.56 1.08
CA ALA A 103 9.78 7.42 2.50
C ALA A 103 9.81 8.76 3.22
N ARG A 104 10.51 9.75 2.66
CA ARG A 104 10.52 11.11 3.21
C ARG A 104 9.12 11.74 3.26
N ALA A 105 8.29 11.49 2.26
CA ALA A 105 6.90 11.98 2.24
C ALA A 105 6.06 11.29 3.32
N ALA A 106 6.15 9.95 3.47
CA ALA A 106 5.45 9.21 4.50
C ALA A 106 5.83 9.69 5.91
N PHE A 107 7.13 9.87 6.18
CA PHE A 107 7.61 10.42 7.45
C PHE A 107 7.08 11.82 7.73
N SER A 108 7.10 12.69 6.71
CA SER A 108 6.58 14.06 6.85
C SER A 108 5.08 14.10 7.12
N SER A 109 4.33 13.11 6.62
CA SER A 109 2.90 12.93 6.86
C SER A 109 2.59 12.10 8.11
N GLY A 110 3.59 11.73 8.90
CA GLY A 110 3.42 10.92 10.12
C GLY A 110 2.93 9.49 9.87
N LYS A 111 3.11 8.96 8.65
CA LYS A 111 2.71 7.60 8.29
C LYS A 111 3.82 6.60 8.57
N HIS A 112 3.44 5.39 8.98
CA HIS A 112 4.36 4.27 8.96
C HIS A 112 4.67 3.90 7.51
N ILE A 113 5.87 3.40 7.24
CA ILE A 113 6.24 2.91 5.91
C ILE A 113 6.94 1.57 6.00
N VAL A 114 6.60 0.66 5.10
CA VAL A 114 7.28 -0.61 4.87
C VAL A 114 7.97 -0.53 3.52
N MET A 115 9.30 -0.60 3.54
CA MET A 115 10.14 -0.56 2.34
C MET A 115 10.30 -1.97 1.78
N VAL A 116 9.71 -2.24 0.61
CA VAL A 116 9.99 -3.45 -0.18
C VAL A 116 11.14 -3.20 -1.16
N ASN A 117 11.35 -1.95 -1.55
CA ASN A 117 12.47 -1.46 -2.33
C ASN A 117 13.77 -1.50 -1.50
N VAL A 118 14.38 -2.68 -1.43
CA VAL A 118 15.61 -2.94 -0.66
C VAL A 118 16.79 -2.09 -1.14
N GLU A 119 16.78 -1.71 -2.41
CA GLU A 119 17.81 -0.86 -3.01
C GLU A 119 17.75 0.59 -2.49
N ALA A 120 16.56 1.10 -2.16
CA ALA A 120 16.41 2.39 -1.50
C ALA A 120 16.89 2.33 -0.04
N ASP A 121 16.49 1.27 0.68
CA ASP A 121 16.83 1.02 2.09
C ASP A 121 18.35 0.91 2.28
N VAL A 122 19.03 0.05 1.49
CA VAL A 122 20.49 -0.10 1.59
C VAL A 122 21.26 1.17 1.20
N LEU A 123 20.69 2.02 0.35
CA LEU A 123 21.32 3.25 -0.11
C LEU A 123 21.17 4.40 0.90
N ALA A 124 20.02 4.49 1.59
CA ALA A 124 19.62 5.68 2.35
C ALA A 124 19.10 5.44 3.77
N GLY A 125 18.96 4.19 4.22
CA GLY A 125 18.66 3.83 5.61
C GLY A 125 17.46 2.92 5.80
#